data_AF-A0A7I0JQ67-F1
#
_entry.id   AF-A0A7I0JQ67-F1
#
_cell.length_a   1.000
_cell.length_b   1.000
_cell.length_c   1.000
_cell.angle_alpha   90.00
_cell.angle_beta   90.00
_cell.angle_gamma   90.00
#
_symmetry.space_group_name_H-M   'P 1'
#
loop_
_entity.id
_entity.type
_entity.pdbx_description
1 polymer ?
#
loop_
_entity_poly.entity_id
_entity_poly.type
_entity_poly.pdbx_seq_one_letter_code
_entity_poly.pdbx_strand_id
1 'polypeptide(L)' 'KKTTLPYISNENRVDEDAAGHLGEVSELDPGKSGSLTLDLKPGFYAVFCNIPDHFMNGMWATIKVQ' A
#
# COMPACT_ATOMS: atom_id res chain seq x y z
N LYS A 1 -5.66 -5.68 17.57
CA LYS A 1 -4.80 -4.48 17.70
C LYS A 1 -4.86 -3.75 16.37
N LYS A 2 -5.16 -2.44 16.34
CA LYS A 2 -4.94 -1.65 15.13
C LYS A 2 -3.42 -1.54 14.97
N THR A 3 -2.84 -2.29 14.05
CA THR A 3 -1.43 -2.16 13.71
C THR A 3 -1.32 -0.94 12.82
N THR A 4 -0.77 0.14 13.36
CA THR A 4 -0.46 1.34 12.58
C THR A 4 0.68 0.99 11.62
N LEU A 5 0.53 1.33 10.34
CA LEU A 5 1.64 1.18 9.38
C LEU A 5 2.80 2.11 9.78
N PRO A 6 4.06 1.68 9.62
CA PRO A 6 5.21 2.53 9.90
C PRO A 6 5.23 3.69 8.90
N TYR A 7 5.28 4.94 9.39
CA TYR A 7 5.13 6.14 8.57
C TYR A 7 6.34 7.07 8.73
N ILE A 8 6.91 7.48 7.59
CA ILE A 8 8.07 8.37 7.48
C ILE A 8 7.54 9.79 7.28
N SER A 9 7.39 10.54 8.37
CA SER A 9 6.70 11.84 8.38
C SER A 9 7.42 12.94 7.60
N ASN A 10 8.74 12.84 7.39
CA ASN A 10 9.50 13.78 6.57
C ASN A 10 9.39 13.52 5.06
N GLU A 11 8.91 12.34 4.67
CA GLU A 11 8.72 11.94 3.27
C GLU A 11 7.25 11.83 2.87
N ASN A 12 6.36 11.99 3.86
CA ASN A 12 4.92 11.76 3.76
C ASN A 12 4.54 10.39 3.18
N ARG A 13 5.33 9.36 3.50
CA ARG A 13 5.21 8.00 2.97
C ARG A 13 5.15 6.94 4.05
N VAL A 14 4.55 5.80 3.74
CA VAL A 14 4.66 4.56 4.52
C VAL A 14 6.04 3.94 4.25
N ASP A 15 6.70 3.45 5.28
CA ASP A 15 7.91 2.63 5.15
C ASP A 15 7.50 1.22 4.68
N GLU A 16 7.52 0.98 3.37
CA GLU A 16 7.06 -0.27 2.75
C GLU A 16 7.93 -1.48 3.13
N ASP A 17 9.22 -1.25 3.36
CA ASP A 17 10.17 -2.27 3.81
C ASP A 17 9.85 -2.69 5.26
N ALA A 18 9.71 -1.72 6.17
CA ALA A 18 9.34 -2.00 7.56
C ALA A 18 7.90 -2.53 7.69
N ALA A 19 7.00 -2.19 6.74
CA ALA A 19 5.65 -2.72 6.69
C ALA A 19 5.57 -4.17 6.18
N GLY A 20 6.64 -4.68 5.54
CA GLY A 20 6.67 -6.00 4.93
C GLY A 20 5.77 -6.09 3.70
N HIS A 21 5.93 -5.16 2.75
CA HIS A 21 5.16 -5.14 1.51
C HIS A 21 5.21 -6.50 0.79
N LEU A 22 4.08 -6.87 0.16
CA LEU A 22 3.92 -8.18 -0.51
C LEU A 22 4.05 -8.10 -2.03
N GLY A 23 4.30 -6.89 -2.53
CA GLY A 23 4.40 -6.56 -3.96
C GLY A 23 3.81 -5.18 -4.22
N GLU A 24 4.16 -4.61 -5.37
CA GLU A 24 3.75 -3.26 -5.77
C GLU A 24 3.57 -3.15 -7.29
N VAL A 25 2.88 -2.10 -7.69
CA VAL A 25 3.00 -1.52 -9.03
C VAL A 25 3.70 -0.19 -8.83
N SER A 26 4.81 0.02 -9.53
CA SER A 26 5.54 1.29 -9.48
C SER A 26 4.63 2.47 -9.88
N GLU A 27 5.03 3.68 -9.50
CA GLU A 27 4.28 4.90 -9.80
C GLU A 27 3.94 5.01 -11.30
N LEU A 28 2.68 5.35 -11.59
CA LEU A 28 2.14 5.41 -12.94
C LEU A 28 1.89 6.86 -13.36
N ASP A 29 2.29 7.19 -14.59
CA ASP A 29 1.94 8.46 -15.22
C ASP A 29 0.42 8.56 -15.48
N PRO A 30 -0.13 9.78 -15.59
CA PRO A 30 -1.53 9.99 -15.93
C PRO A 30 -1.97 9.23 -17.20
N GLY A 31 -3.08 8.48 -17.08
CA GLY A 31 -3.64 7.68 -18.17
C GLY A 31 -2.91 6.35 -18.43
N LYS A 32 -1.93 5.97 -17.61
CA LYS A 32 -1.30 4.64 -17.63
C LYS A 32 -1.97 3.68 -16.65
N SER A 33 -1.76 2.40 -16.90
CA SER A 33 -2.22 1.30 -16.05
C SER A 33 -1.07 0.33 -15.79
N GLY A 34 -1.10 -0.32 -14.64
CA GLY A 34 -0.24 -1.42 -14.27
C GLY A 34 -1.04 -2.50 -13.54
N SER A 35 -0.47 -3.70 -13.47
CA SER A 35 -1.12 -4.85 -12.85
C SER A 35 -0.13 -5.60 -11.98
N LEU A 36 -0.62 -6.13 -10.87
CA LEU A 36 0.12 -6.98 -9.96
C LEU A 36 -0.73 -8.22 -9.66
N THR A 37 -0.11 -9.40 -9.77
CA THR A 37 -0.73 -10.68 -9.41
C THR A 37 0.01 -11.25 -8.22
N LEU A 38 -0.71 -11.57 -7.14
CA LEU A 38 -0.15 -12.13 -5.91
C LEU A 38 -0.90 -13.39 -5.50
N ASP A 39 -0.17 -14.38 -5.01
CA ASP A 39 -0.73 -15.54 -4.32
C ASP A 39 -0.81 -15.24 -2.81
N LEU A 40 -2.01 -14.89 -2.34
CA LEU A 40 -2.26 -14.51 -0.95
C LEU A 40 -2.88 -15.67 -0.16
N LYS A 41 -2.47 -15.81 1.10
CA LYS A 41 -3.13 -16.70 2.06
C LYS A 41 -4.44 -16.07 2.56
N PRO A 42 -5.37 -16.84 3.14
CA PRO A 42 -6.51 -16.26 3.84
C PRO A 42 -6.07 -15.25 4.91
N GLY A 43 -6.64 -14.05 4.89
CA GLY A 43 -6.17 -12.93 5.70
C GLY A 43 -6.78 -11.58 5.35
N PHE A 44 -6.30 -10.54 6.03
CA PHE A 44 -6.65 -9.14 5.77
C PHE A 44 -5.41 -8.40 5.28
N TYR A 45 -5.56 -7.69 4.16
CA TYR A 45 -4.50 -6.99 3.47
C TYR A 45 -4.90 -5.53 3.26
N ALA A 46 -3.92 -4.63 3.24
CA ALA A 46 -4.10 -3.25 2.83
C ALA A 46 -3.50 -3.05 1.44
N VAL A 47 -4.21 -2.32 0.59
CA VAL A 47 -3.71 -1.80 -0.68
C VAL A 47 -3.77 -0.30 -0.56
N PHE A 48 -2.67 0.38 -0.88
CA PHE A 48 -2.59 1.84 -0.77
C PHE A 48 -1.66 2.40 -1.83
N CYS A 49 -1.76 3.70 -2.06
CA CYS A 49 -0.80 4.43 -2.86
C CYS A 49 0.23 5.07 -1.95
N ASN A 50 1.51 4.82 -2.21
CA ASN A 50 2.63 5.35 -1.42
C ASN A 50 3.33 6.57 -2.07
N ILE A 51 2.66 7.27 -2.97
CA ILE A 51 3.07 8.62 -3.37
C ILE A 51 2.89 9.55 -2.15
N PRO A 52 3.78 10.54 -1.94
CA PRO A 52 3.70 11.44 -0.78
C PRO A 52 2.28 11.98 -0.58
N ASP A 53 1.82 11.96 0.67
CA ASP A 53 0.50 12.41 1.14
C ASP A 53 -0.72 11.57 0.68
N HIS A 54 -0.60 10.71 -0.32
CA HIS A 54 -1.75 9.96 -0.86
C HIS A 54 -2.37 9.01 0.18
N PHE A 55 -1.53 8.26 0.90
CA PHE A 55 -1.99 7.37 1.97
C PHE A 55 -2.74 8.12 3.08
N MET A 56 -2.17 9.23 3.57
CA MET A 56 -2.76 10.04 4.64
C MET A 56 -4.03 10.77 4.21
N ASN A 57 -4.14 11.09 2.92
CA ASN A 57 -5.35 11.62 2.29
C ASN A 57 -6.42 10.55 2.01
N GLY A 58 -6.18 9.30 2.43
CA GLY A 58 -7.17 8.23 2.39
C GLY A 58 -7.14 7.36 1.13
N MET A 59 -6.07 7.43 0.32
CA MET A 59 -5.90 6.57 -0.86
C MET A 59 -5.45 5.16 -0.46
N TRP A 60 -6.33 4.43 0.21
CA TRP A 60 -6.14 3.05 0.61
C TRP A 60 -7.46 2.29 0.64
N ALA A 61 -7.36 0.98 0.55
CA ALA A 61 -8.47 0.03 0.67
C ALA A 61 -8.00 -1.23 1.40
N THR A 62 -8.94 -1.97 1.97
CA THR A 62 -8.65 -3.27 2.60
C THR A 62 -9.25 -4.40 1.80
N ILE A 63 -8.50 -5.49 1.66
CA ILE A 63 -8.93 -6.72 0.99
C ILE A 63 -8.95 -7.85 2.01
N LYS A 64 -10.04 -8.61 2.04
CA LYS A 64 -10.13 -9.85 2.80
C LYS A 64 -10.05 -11.03 1.83
N VAL A 65 -9.05 -11.88 2.01
CA VAL A 65 -8.91 -13.15 1.30
C VAL A 65 -9.42 -14.27 2.21
N GLN A 66 -10.21 -15.20 1.68
CA GLN A 66 -10.84 -16.30 2.42
C GLN A 66 -10.31 -17.65 2.00
#